data_AF-A0A550CIT6-F1
#
_entry.id   AF-A0A550CIT6-F1
#
_cell.length_a   1.000
_cell.length_b   1.000
_cell.length_c   1.000
_cell.angle_alpha   90.00
_cell.angle_beta   90.00
_cell.angle_gamma   90.00
#
_symmetry.space_group_name_H-M   'P 1'
#
loop_
_entity.id
_entity.type
_entity.pdbx_description
1 polymer ?
#
loop_
_entity_poly.entity_id
_entity_poly.type
_entity_poly.pdbx_seq_one_letter_code
_entity_poly.pdbx_strand_id
1 'polypeptide(L)'
;MLPSCSLVVLAVLLVHTAAAARIDRDVISSRQFRYKRAPVAAQTCLAINVPVDDTTYTDCICADVGVESAFLDRAPTDVLAALGVVDEADVDALITNQGTACTYPDNSTPVCSPSNACAFTCPDGVTTNADGTSCNVCTDPDLAFNPTTLVCDACAAPLVTCNGQCLPEGSTCASPAPGSRRRGISLRKRTMTPSCGEEQELCGINGVRWGSECVNTHSDVESCGGCMIPNPLVLQGRRRSFEQGADCTLVANADQVACEEGACRILSCKVGYTQSAGFCISV
;
A
#
# COMPACT_ATOMS: atom_id res chain seq x y z
N MET A 1 -3.84 24.24 -67.70
CA MET A 1 -4.59 25.50 -67.62
C MET A 1 -5.40 25.48 -66.33
N LEU A 2 -4.97 26.28 -65.35
CA LEU A 2 -5.71 26.61 -64.12
C LEU A 2 -6.90 27.54 -64.46
N PRO A 3 -7.96 27.59 -63.62
CA PRO A 3 -8.00 28.60 -62.56
C PRO A 3 -8.53 28.05 -61.21
N SER A 4 -7.88 28.33 -60.08
CA SER A 4 -8.13 29.45 -59.14
C SER A 4 -9.58 29.55 -58.62
N CYS A 5 -9.82 29.05 -57.39
CA CYS A 5 -10.94 29.48 -56.55
C CYS A 5 -10.46 29.74 -55.11
N SER A 6 -10.36 31.03 -54.83
CA SER A 6 -10.40 31.82 -53.60
C SER A 6 -10.43 31.14 -52.23
N LEU A 7 -9.36 31.42 -51.47
CA LEU A 7 -9.33 31.49 -50.01
C LEU A 7 -10.31 32.55 -49.48
N VAL A 8 -11.15 32.16 -48.52
CA VAL A 8 -11.84 33.09 -47.62
C VAL A 8 -11.14 33.03 -46.26
N VAL A 9 -10.44 34.10 -45.94
CA VAL A 9 -9.83 34.35 -44.63
C VAL A 9 -10.90 34.99 -43.75
N LEU A 10 -11.42 34.25 -42.76
CA LEU A 10 -12.24 34.82 -41.70
C LEU A 10 -11.35 35.01 -40.46
N ALA A 11 -10.93 36.26 -40.24
CA ALA A 11 -10.24 36.69 -39.04
C ALA A 11 -11.28 36.85 -37.91
N VAL A 12 -11.22 35.97 -36.90
CA VAL A 12 -11.96 36.16 -35.64
C VAL A 12 -10.98 36.73 -34.61
N LEU A 13 -11.04 38.05 -34.43
CA LEU A 13 -10.46 38.76 -33.30
C LEU A 13 -11.35 38.54 -32.08
N LEU A 14 -10.98 37.60 -31.21
CA LEU A 14 -11.54 37.51 -29.86
C LEU A 14 -10.51 38.05 -28.85
N VAL A 15 -10.75 39.31 -28.48
CA VAL A 15 -10.16 39.97 -27.31
C VAL A 15 -10.64 39.23 -26.06
N HIS A 16 -9.74 38.50 -25.38
CA HIS A 16 -10.00 38.04 -24.01
C HIS A 16 -9.20 38.89 -23.04
N THR A 17 -9.94 39.68 -22.29
CA THR A 17 -9.53 40.47 -21.14
C THR A 17 -8.95 39.55 -20.06
N ALA A 18 -7.71 39.85 -19.64
CA ALA A 18 -7.06 39.24 -18.49
C ALA A 18 -7.77 39.65 -17.20
N ALA A 19 -8.57 38.76 -16.63
CA ALA A 19 -8.99 38.82 -15.24
C ALA A 19 -8.08 37.90 -14.43
N ALA A 20 -7.18 38.50 -13.65
CA ALA A 20 -6.34 37.80 -12.68
C ALA A 20 -7.20 37.25 -11.54
N ALA A 21 -7.68 36.01 -11.70
CA ALA A 21 -8.25 35.24 -10.61
C ALA A 21 -7.09 34.70 -9.74
N ARG A 22 -7.11 35.07 -8.45
CA ARG A 22 -6.26 34.45 -7.43
C ARG A 22 -6.62 32.97 -7.36
N ILE A 23 -5.71 32.13 -7.80
CA ILE A 23 -5.78 30.68 -7.59
C ILE A 23 -5.27 30.43 -6.17
N ASP A 24 -6.19 30.37 -5.20
CA ASP A 24 -5.92 29.69 -3.94
C ASP A 24 -5.70 28.21 -4.28
N ARG A 25 -4.42 27.83 -4.37
CA ARG A 25 -3.97 26.44 -4.48
C ARG A 25 -4.15 25.77 -3.13
N ASP A 26 -5.38 25.33 -2.86
CA ASP A 26 -5.62 24.28 -1.86
C ASP A 26 -5.49 22.92 -2.57
N VAL A 27 -4.25 22.57 -2.89
CA VAL A 27 -3.88 21.32 -3.54
C VAL A 27 -3.00 20.55 -2.55
N ILE A 28 -3.48 19.38 -2.16
CA ILE A 28 -2.89 18.35 -1.27
C ILE A 28 -3.33 18.45 0.21
N SER A 29 -4.64 18.47 0.43
CA SER A 29 -5.26 17.87 1.62
C SER A 29 -6.60 17.25 1.19
N SER A 30 -6.55 16.04 0.61
CA SER A 30 -7.74 15.15 0.44
C SER A 30 -7.53 13.90 -0.42
N ARG A 31 -6.37 13.68 -1.07
CA ARG A 31 -6.18 12.47 -1.90
C ARG A 31 -5.69 11.22 -1.17
N GLN A 32 -5.85 11.15 0.14
CA GLN A 32 -6.21 9.87 0.73
C GLN A 32 -7.73 9.75 0.62
N PHE A 33 -8.21 9.46 -0.60
CA PHE A 33 -9.41 8.64 -0.70
C PHE A 33 -9.03 7.31 -0.08
N ARG A 34 -9.05 7.24 1.25
CA ARG A 34 -9.35 5.98 1.91
C ARG A 34 -10.71 5.64 1.33
N TYR A 35 -10.72 4.71 0.39
CA TYR A 35 -11.92 3.95 0.14
C TYR A 35 -12.32 3.48 1.54
N LYS A 36 -13.32 4.13 2.15
CA LYS A 36 -14.25 3.40 2.97
C LYS A 36 -14.72 2.34 1.99
N ARG A 37 -14.11 1.14 2.01
CA ARG A 37 -14.62 0.03 1.23
C ARG A 37 -16.08 0.00 1.65
N ALA A 38 -16.97 0.31 0.72
CA ALA A 38 -18.37 0.08 0.95
C ALA A 38 -18.45 -1.38 1.45
N PRO A 39 -19.25 -1.67 2.47
CA PRO A 39 -19.48 -3.06 2.86
C PRO A 39 -19.77 -3.80 1.55
N VAL A 40 -18.96 -4.81 1.22
CA VAL A 40 -19.20 -5.66 0.05
C VAL A 40 -20.45 -6.46 0.41
N ALA A 41 -21.61 -5.82 0.22
CA ALA A 41 -22.84 -6.18 0.90
C ALA A 41 -23.35 -7.56 0.46
N ALA A 42 -22.91 -8.04 -0.69
CA ALA A 42 -22.98 -9.43 -1.09
C ALA A 42 -21.96 -9.68 -2.20
N GLN A 43 -21.35 -10.87 -2.23
CA GLN A 43 -20.55 -11.34 -3.35
C GLN A 43 -20.92 -12.79 -3.65
N THR A 44 -20.97 -13.16 -4.92
CA THR A 44 -21.18 -14.57 -5.30
C THR A 44 -19.82 -15.24 -5.40
N CYS A 45 -19.61 -16.31 -4.63
CA CYS A 45 -18.36 -17.07 -4.61
C CYS A 45 -18.62 -18.56 -4.85
N LEU A 46 -17.71 -19.22 -5.53
CA LEU A 46 -17.75 -20.65 -5.85
C LEU A 46 -16.49 -21.33 -5.34
N ALA A 47 -16.68 -22.35 -4.49
CA ALA A 47 -15.63 -23.28 -4.12
C ALA A 47 -15.58 -24.43 -5.13
N ILE A 48 -14.42 -24.61 -5.77
CA ILE A 48 -14.18 -25.61 -6.79
C ILE A 48 -13.49 -26.80 -6.14
N ASN A 49 -14.08 -27.99 -6.32
CA ASN A 49 -13.50 -29.26 -5.87
C ASN A 49 -13.68 -30.29 -6.99
N VAL A 50 -12.70 -30.37 -7.89
CA VAL A 50 -12.77 -31.22 -9.11
C VAL A 50 -11.78 -32.38 -8.98
N PRO A 51 -12.24 -33.64 -9.02
CA PRO A 51 -11.33 -34.78 -9.06
C PRO A 51 -10.65 -34.90 -10.44
N VAL A 52 -9.33 -34.96 -10.44
CA VAL A 52 -8.47 -35.09 -11.63
C VAL A 52 -7.35 -36.09 -11.32
N ASP A 53 -7.28 -37.18 -12.08
CA ASP A 53 -6.23 -38.20 -12.01
C ASP A 53 -5.82 -38.60 -10.57
N ASP A 54 -6.79 -39.07 -9.78
CA ASP A 54 -6.64 -39.48 -8.38
C ASP A 54 -6.29 -38.36 -7.37
N THR A 55 -6.23 -37.11 -7.81
CA THR A 55 -6.10 -35.93 -6.95
C THR A 55 -7.38 -35.07 -7.02
N THR A 56 -7.61 -34.21 -6.02
CA THR A 56 -8.71 -33.23 -6.09
C THR A 56 -8.13 -31.84 -6.24
N TYR A 57 -8.40 -31.20 -7.37
CA TYR A 57 -8.11 -29.80 -7.55
C TYR A 57 -9.08 -28.98 -6.70
N THR A 58 -8.53 -28.15 -5.83
CA THR A 58 -9.30 -27.31 -4.91
C THR A 58 -8.93 -25.84 -5.14
N ASP A 59 -9.91 -25.01 -5.50
CA ASP A 59 -9.74 -23.57 -5.69
C ASP A 59 -11.01 -22.83 -5.27
N CYS A 60 -10.97 -21.51 -5.23
CA CYS A 60 -12.11 -20.70 -4.85
C CYS A 60 -12.10 -19.37 -5.62
N ILE A 61 -13.21 -19.07 -6.29
CA ILE A 61 -13.36 -17.87 -7.13
C ILE A 61 -14.58 -17.08 -6.68
N CYS A 62 -14.48 -15.75 -6.71
CA CYS A 62 -15.60 -14.85 -6.43
C CYS A 62 -15.81 -13.90 -7.60
N ALA A 63 -17.05 -13.49 -7.84
CA ALA A 63 -17.39 -12.47 -8.82
C ALA A 63 -16.77 -11.13 -8.39
N ASP A 64 -15.58 -10.82 -8.89
CA ASP A 64 -14.88 -9.54 -8.77
C ASP A 64 -14.16 -9.27 -10.09
N VAL A 65 -13.87 -8.01 -10.37
CA VAL A 65 -13.31 -7.59 -11.66
C VAL A 65 -11.92 -8.22 -11.89
N GLY A 66 -11.79 -9.05 -12.92
CA GLY A 66 -10.50 -9.63 -13.36
C GLY A 66 -10.11 -10.92 -12.64
N VAL A 67 -11.04 -11.54 -11.91
CA VAL A 67 -10.82 -12.86 -11.29
C VAL A 67 -10.95 -13.98 -12.34
N GLU A 68 -11.71 -13.74 -13.40
CA GLU A 68 -11.99 -14.68 -14.48
C GLU A 68 -10.71 -15.05 -15.25
N SER A 69 -9.96 -14.04 -15.70
CA SER A 69 -8.69 -14.24 -16.41
C SER A 69 -7.66 -14.94 -15.52
N ALA A 70 -7.58 -14.54 -14.24
CA ALA A 70 -6.66 -15.14 -13.28
C ALA A 70 -6.97 -16.62 -13.00
N PHE A 71 -8.24 -17.01 -13.05
CA PHE A 71 -8.63 -18.42 -12.93
C PHE A 71 -8.23 -19.22 -14.17
N LEU A 72 -8.53 -18.71 -15.37
CA LEU A 72 -8.17 -19.35 -16.63
C LEU A 72 -6.65 -19.57 -16.77
N ASP A 73 -5.83 -18.63 -16.30
CA ASP A 73 -4.36 -18.73 -16.34
C ASP A 73 -3.80 -19.75 -15.34
N ARG A 74 -4.48 -19.96 -14.21
CA ARG A 74 -4.00 -20.83 -13.12
C ARG A 74 -4.55 -22.26 -13.21
N ALA A 75 -5.77 -22.44 -13.71
CA ALA A 75 -6.43 -23.74 -13.73
C ALA A 75 -5.82 -24.67 -14.78
N PRO A 76 -5.49 -25.92 -14.41
CA PRO A 76 -5.06 -26.94 -15.37
C PRO A 76 -6.10 -27.18 -16.49
N THR A 77 -5.64 -27.53 -17.70
CA THR A 77 -6.52 -27.68 -18.88
C THR A 77 -7.56 -28.80 -18.74
N ASP A 78 -7.23 -29.86 -18.01
CA ASP A 78 -8.13 -30.96 -17.64
C ASP A 78 -9.19 -30.54 -16.63
N VAL A 79 -8.86 -29.68 -15.66
CA VAL A 79 -9.84 -29.03 -14.77
C VAL A 79 -10.78 -28.13 -15.56
N LEU A 80 -10.26 -27.29 -16.45
CA LEU A 80 -11.06 -26.41 -17.30
C LEU A 80 -12.02 -27.23 -18.20
N ALA A 81 -11.52 -28.32 -18.80
CA ALA A 81 -12.34 -29.23 -19.59
C ALA A 81 -13.41 -29.94 -18.76
N ALA A 82 -13.09 -30.37 -17.54
CA ALA A 82 -14.04 -31.01 -16.62
C ALA A 82 -15.14 -30.05 -16.16
N LEU A 83 -14.82 -28.77 -16.00
CA LEU A 83 -15.77 -27.70 -15.66
C LEU A 83 -16.54 -27.17 -16.89
N GLY A 84 -16.10 -27.50 -18.10
CA GLY A 84 -16.68 -26.97 -19.34
C GLY A 84 -16.41 -25.49 -19.56
N VAL A 85 -15.25 -24.99 -19.10
CA VAL A 85 -14.85 -23.58 -19.18
C VAL A 85 -13.83 -23.40 -20.29
N VAL A 86 -14.09 -22.51 -21.25
CA VAL A 86 -13.13 -22.17 -22.32
C VAL A 86 -12.76 -20.68 -22.35
N ASP A 87 -13.57 -19.80 -21.76
CA ASP A 87 -13.32 -18.37 -21.70
C ASP A 87 -13.89 -17.71 -20.43
N GLU A 88 -13.75 -16.40 -20.31
CA GLU A 88 -14.20 -15.62 -19.15
C GLU A 88 -15.72 -15.65 -18.98
N ALA A 89 -16.49 -15.76 -20.07
CA ALA A 89 -17.94 -15.80 -20.01
C ALA A 89 -18.44 -17.12 -19.40
N ASP A 90 -17.73 -18.22 -19.66
CA ASP A 90 -18.02 -19.49 -18.99
C ASP A 90 -17.70 -19.44 -17.50
N VAL A 91 -16.64 -18.74 -17.09
CA VAL A 91 -16.32 -18.54 -15.66
C VAL A 91 -17.42 -17.75 -14.97
N ASP A 92 -17.90 -16.66 -15.57
CA ASP A 92 -18.99 -15.86 -15.02
C ASP A 92 -20.32 -16.65 -14.95
N ALA A 93 -20.63 -17.42 -16.00
CA ALA A 93 -21.78 -18.33 -16.00
C ALA A 93 -21.64 -19.41 -14.93
N LEU A 94 -20.44 -19.94 -14.70
CA LEU A 94 -20.17 -20.94 -13.68
C LEU A 94 -20.39 -20.36 -12.27
N ILE A 95 -19.85 -19.17 -11.99
CA ILE A 95 -20.05 -18.47 -10.72
C ILE A 95 -21.53 -18.12 -10.53
N THR A 96 -22.22 -17.65 -11.56
CA THR A 96 -23.63 -17.26 -11.46
C THR A 96 -24.56 -18.46 -11.20
N ASN A 97 -24.29 -19.60 -11.85
CA ASN A 97 -25.16 -20.77 -11.75
C ASN A 97 -24.87 -21.67 -10.55
N GLN A 98 -23.59 -21.76 -10.15
CA GLN A 98 -23.15 -22.70 -9.10
C GLN A 98 -22.62 -22.00 -7.85
N GLY A 99 -22.33 -20.70 -7.93
CA GLY A 99 -21.82 -19.94 -6.81
C GLY A 99 -22.87 -19.74 -5.71
N THR A 100 -22.37 -19.46 -4.52
CA THR A 100 -23.15 -19.13 -3.34
C THR A 100 -23.09 -17.62 -3.12
N ALA A 101 -24.24 -16.99 -2.90
CA ALA A 101 -24.31 -15.59 -2.49
C ALA A 101 -23.84 -15.46 -1.03
N CYS A 102 -22.64 -14.91 -0.86
CA CYS A 102 -22.01 -14.69 0.43
C CYS A 102 -22.37 -13.30 0.96
N THR A 103 -22.83 -13.26 2.20
CA THR A 103 -23.01 -12.01 2.96
C THR A 103 -21.92 -11.97 4.02
N TYR A 104 -21.09 -10.92 3.97
CA TYR A 104 -19.96 -10.79 4.88
C TYR A 104 -20.28 -9.88 6.05
N PRO A 105 -19.80 -10.20 7.26
CA PRO A 105 -19.94 -9.33 8.41
C PRO A 105 -19.27 -7.97 8.18
N ASP A 106 -19.82 -6.94 8.82
CA ASP A 106 -19.16 -5.63 8.86
C ASP A 106 -17.75 -5.76 9.44
N ASN A 107 -16.80 -5.03 8.84
CA ASN A 107 -15.38 -5.02 9.21
C ASN A 107 -14.66 -6.36 9.06
N SER A 108 -15.19 -7.29 8.26
CA SER A 108 -14.48 -8.52 7.87
C SER A 108 -13.77 -8.36 6.52
N THR A 109 -12.81 -9.25 6.27
CA THR A 109 -12.24 -9.46 4.94
C THR A 109 -12.72 -10.80 4.39
N PRO A 110 -13.34 -10.83 3.20
CA PRO A 110 -13.77 -12.09 2.59
C PRO A 110 -12.53 -12.94 2.26
N VAL A 111 -12.63 -14.24 2.55
CA VAL A 111 -11.59 -15.22 2.25
C VAL A 111 -12.27 -16.41 1.61
N CYS A 112 -12.21 -16.50 0.29
CA CYS A 112 -12.70 -17.65 -0.42
C CYS A 112 -11.81 -18.87 -0.10
N SER A 113 -12.41 -19.98 0.36
CA SER A 113 -11.69 -21.24 0.61
C SER A 113 -12.40 -22.42 -0.06
N PRO A 114 -11.68 -23.48 -0.44
CA PRO A 114 -12.31 -24.62 -1.10
C PRO A 114 -13.33 -25.39 -0.25
N SER A 115 -13.26 -25.25 1.08
CA SER A 115 -14.22 -25.85 2.02
C SER A 115 -15.38 -24.91 2.38
N ASN A 116 -15.23 -23.61 2.16
CA ASN A 116 -16.25 -22.60 2.42
C ASN A 116 -16.02 -21.38 1.53
N ALA A 117 -16.85 -21.23 0.49
CA ALA A 117 -16.79 -20.11 -0.44
C ALA A 117 -17.08 -18.76 0.24
N CYS A 118 -17.84 -18.78 1.33
CA CYS A 118 -18.22 -17.61 2.10
C CYS A 118 -17.40 -17.46 3.39
N ALA A 119 -16.22 -18.06 3.46
CA ALA A 119 -15.32 -17.83 4.58
C ALA A 119 -14.86 -16.37 4.61
N PHE A 120 -14.52 -15.90 5.81
CA PHE A 120 -14.04 -14.55 6.06
C PHE A 120 -13.12 -14.57 7.27
N THR A 121 -12.32 -13.52 7.40
CA THR A 121 -11.46 -13.29 8.55
C THR A 121 -11.74 -11.93 9.16
N CYS A 122 -11.73 -11.86 10.49
CA CYS A 122 -11.71 -10.58 11.20
C CYS A 122 -10.27 -10.04 11.27
N PRO A 123 -10.08 -8.72 11.42
CA PRO A 123 -8.78 -8.13 11.69
C PRO A 123 -8.12 -8.72 12.95
N ASP A 124 -6.80 -8.65 13.02
CA ASP A 124 -6.05 -9.19 14.16
C ASP A 124 -6.52 -8.60 15.50
N GLY A 125 -6.75 -9.48 16.48
CA GLY A 125 -7.26 -9.12 17.80
C GLY A 125 -8.77 -8.82 17.85
N VAL A 126 -9.49 -9.03 16.75
CA VAL A 126 -10.95 -8.86 16.64
C VAL A 126 -11.61 -10.20 16.30
N THR A 127 -12.76 -10.47 16.90
CA THR A 127 -13.61 -11.63 16.64
C THR A 127 -15.02 -11.19 16.26
N THR A 128 -15.79 -12.15 15.76
CA THR A 128 -17.20 -11.96 15.44
C THR A 128 -18.04 -11.73 16.67
N ASN A 129 -19.02 -10.84 16.57
CA ASN A 129 -20.05 -10.70 17.59
C ASN A 129 -20.89 -11.98 17.73
N ALA A 130 -21.66 -12.10 18.82
CA ALA A 130 -22.51 -13.26 19.11
C ALA A 130 -23.50 -13.57 17.98
N ASP A 131 -23.97 -12.54 17.28
CA ASP A 131 -24.91 -12.68 16.16
C ASP A 131 -24.22 -12.99 14.81
N GLY A 132 -22.88 -13.02 14.78
CA GLY A 132 -22.10 -13.31 13.57
C GLY A 132 -22.14 -12.21 12.50
N THR A 133 -22.79 -11.08 12.73
CA THR A 133 -23.01 -10.03 11.73
C THR A 133 -21.89 -8.98 11.64
N SER A 134 -20.97 -8.94 12.60
CA SER A 134 -19.87 -7.95 12.60
C SER A 134 -18.60 -8.49 13.26
N CYS A 135 -17.44 -8.10 12.73
CA CYS A 135 -16.13 -8.24 13.38
C CYS A 135 -15.84 -6.98 14.22
N ASN A 136 -16.32 -6.96 15.47
CA ASN A 136 -16.19 -5.79 16.36
C ASN A 136 -16.01 -6.16 17.85
N VAL A 137 -15.74 -7.42 18.16
CA VAL A 137 -15.48 -7.87 19.53
C VAL A 137 -13.98 -8.06 19.70
N CYS A 138 -13.38 -7.48 20.72
CA CYS A 138 -11.95 -7.68 20.97
C CYS A 138 -11.69 -9.05 21.58
N THR A 139 -10.61 -9.72 21.17
CA THR A 139 -10.15 -10.95 21.83
C THR A 139 -9.70 -10.69 23.27
N ASP A 140 -9.13 -9.50 23.50
CA ASP A 140 -8.77 -9.01 24.83
C ASP A 140 -9.97 -8.26 25.43
N PRO A 141 -10.53 -8.73 26.56
CA PRO A 141 -11.68 -8.09 27.20
C PRO A 141 -11.36 -6.70 27.78
N ASP A 142 -10.09 -6.35 27.98
CA ASP A 142 -9.69 -5.03 28.49
C ASP A 142 -9.64 -3.97 27.37
N LEU A 143 -9.77 -4.39 26.11
CA LEU A 143 -9.74 -3.53 24.94
C LEU A 143 -11.15 -3.33 24.35
N ALA A 144 -11.38 -2.12 23.83
CA ALA A 144 -12.55 -1.73 23.09
C ALA A 144 -12.22 -1.56 21.61
N PHE A 145 -13.13 -2.04 20.76
CA PHE A 145 -12.99 -1.96 19.32
C PHE A 145 -13.19 -0.52 18.84
N ASN A 146 -12.27 -0.04 18.02
CA ASN A 146 -12.36 1.26 17.40
C ASN A 146 -12.85 1.13 15.94
N PRO A 147 -14.09 1.56 15.61
CA PRO A 147 -14.66 1.39 14.28
C PRO A 147 -13.98 2.26 13.21
N THR A 148 -13.15 3.22 13.62
CA THR A 148 -12.43 4.11 12.69
C THR A 148 -11.11 3.48 12.22
N THR A 149 -10.42 2.79 13.13
CA THR A 149 -9.13 2.14 12.85
C THR A 149 -9.27 0.66 12.54
N LEU A 150 -10.41 0.04 12.87
CA LEU A 150 -10.68 -1.40 12.80
C LEU A 150 -9.71 -2.23 13.68
N VAL A 151 -9.25 -1.63 14.79
CA VAL A 151 -8.31 -2.25 15.72
C VAL A 151 -8.85 -2.13 17.15
N CYS A 152 -8.48 -3.09 17.99
CA CYS A 152 -8.65 -3.03 19.44
C CYS A 152 -7.49 -2.26 20.06
N ASP A 153 -7.66 -0.96 20.28
CA ASP A 153 -6.61 -0.08 20.81
C ASP A 153 -7.09 0.85 21.95
N ALA A 154 -8.40 1.02 22.11
CA ALA A 154 -8.98 1.76 23.21
C ALA A 154 -9.14 0.84 24.43
N CYS A 155 -9.06 1.38 25.63
CA CYS A 155 -9.42 0.61 26.82
C CYS A 155 -10.94 0.52 26.95
N ALA A 156 -11.45 -0.67 27.28
CA ALA A 156 -12.85 -0.86 27.58
C ALA A 156 -13.24 -0.01 28.79
N ALA A 157 -14.36 0.71 28.75
CA ALA A 157 -14.80 1.48 29.91
C ALA A 157 -15.05 0.54 31.11
N PRO A 158 -14.60 0.89 32.34
CA PRO A 158 -14.07 2.19 32.79
C PRO A 158 -12.52 2.27 32.81
N LEU A 159 -11.81 1.39 32.10
CA LEU A 159 -10.35 1.39 32.08
C LEU A 159 -9.81 2.60 31.30
N VAL A 160 -8.66 3.11 31.73
CA VAL A 160 -7.93 4.20 31.09
C VAL A 160 -6.57 3.71 30.59
N THR A 161 -6.17 4.16 29.41
CA THR A 161 -4.88 3.79 28.81
C THR A 161 -3.74 4.48 29.54
N CYS A 162 -2.79 3.70 30.03
CA CYS A 162 -1.62 4.16 30.75
C CYS A 162 -0.37 3.39 30.29
N ASN A 163 0.58 4.08 29.65
CA ASN A 163 1.79 3.45 29.08
C ASN A 163 1.50 2.22 28.16
N GLY A 164 0.37 2.24 27.45
CA GLY A 164 -0.04 1.13 26.58
C GLY A 164 -0.70 -0.05 27.30
N GLN A 165 -1.04 0.09 28.59
CA GLN A 165 -1.82 -0.88 29.35
C GLN A 165 -3.14 -0.25 29.80
N CYS A 166 -4.20 -1.05 29.88
CA CYS A 166 -5.49 -0.62 30.41
C CYS A 166 -5.53 -0.82 31.91
N LEU A 167 -5.72 0.27 32.66
CA LEU A 167 -5.78 0.25 34.12
C LEU A 167 -7.12 0.82 34.60
N PRO A 168 -7.65 0.37 35.75
CA PRO A 168 -8.87 0.93 36.33
C PRO A 168 -8.75 2.45 36.55
N GLU A 169 -9.85 3.18 36.37
CA GLU A 169 -9.93 4.60 36.67
C GLU A 169 -9.48 4.89 38.12
N GLY A 170 -8.63 5.92 38.30
CA GLY A 170 -8.02 6.23 39.60
C GLY A 170 -6.72 5.48 39.91
N SER A 171 -6.30 4.54 39.06
CA SER A 171 -4.96 3.95 39.15
C SER A 171 -3.90 5.03 38.90
N THR A 172 -2.94 5.18 39.81
CA THR A 172 -1.79 6.04 39.56
C THR A 172 -0.94 5.40 38.47
N CYS A 173 -0.94 5.99 37.28
CA CYS A 173 0.02 5.69 36.26
C CYS A 173 1.43 5.75 36.85
N ALA A 174 2.11 4.62 36.93
CA ALA A 174 3.54 4.60 37.17
C ALA A 174 4.19 5.30 35.98
N SER A 175 4.35 6.62 36.08
CA SER A 175 5.28 7.34 35.22
C SER A 175 6.60 6.56 35.31
N PRO A 176 7.31 6.32 34.19
CA PRO A 176 8.65 5.75 34.28
C PRO A 176 9.39 6.55 35.34
N ALA A 177 9.73 5.88 36.45
CA ALA A 177 10.25 6.52 37.64
C ALA A 177 11.35 7.50 37.21
N PRO A 178 11.38 8.75 37.72
CA PRO A 178 12.39 9.71 37.30
C PRO A 178 13.74 9.07 37.57
N GLY A 179 14.42 8.69 36.48
CA GLY A 179 15.69 8.01 36.54
C GLY A 179 16.59 8.77 37.49
N SER A 180 17.09 8.05 38.49
CA SER A 180 18.08 8.46 39.47
C SER A 180 18.84 9.72 39.03
N ARG A 181 18.67 10.81 39.80
CA ARG A 181 19.45 12.05 39.69
C ARG A 181 20.94 11.71 39.65
N ARG A 182 21.51 11.53 38.46
CA ARG A 182 22.96 11.58 38.28
C ARG A 182 23.37 13.03 38.46
N ARG A 183 24.12 13.24 39.53
CA ARG A 183 24.76 14.49 39.91
C ARG A 183 25.56 15.05 38.72
N GLY A 184 25.34 16.32 38.41
CA GLY A 184 26.41 17.23 38.00
C GLY A 184 27.18 16.93 36.72
N ILE A 185 26.50 16.64 35.61
CA ILE A 185 27.06 16.96 34.28
C ILE A 185 26.24 18.10 33.72
N SER A 186 26.88 19.25 33.54
CA SER A 186 26.36 20.38 32.78
C SER A 186 26.03 19.91 31.37
N LEU A 187 24.80 19.42 31.18
CA LEU A 187 24.18 19.24 29.88
C LEU A 187 23.96 20.64 29.32
N ARG A 188 25.02 21.20 28.73
CA ARG A 188 24.85 22.03 27.55
C ARG A 188 24.10 21.17 26.54
N LYS A 189 22.77 21.31 26.57
CA LYS A 189 21.81 20.81 25.60
C LYS A 189 22.16 21.42 24.25
N ARG A 190 23.25 20.93 23.63
CA ARG A 190 23.36 21.02 22.18
C ARG A 190 22.46 19.92 21.69
N THR A 191 21.25 20.29 21.31
CA THR A 191 20.46 19.57 20.33
C THR A 191 21.28 19.57 19.04
N MET A 192 22.35 18.77 18.98
CA MET A 192 23.01 18.46 17.73
C MET A 192 22.12 17.43 17.07
N THR A 193 21.05 17.91 16.42
CA THR A 193 20.50 17.16 15.30
C THR A 193 21.70 16.91 14.39
N PRO A 194 22.09 15.64 14.12
CA PRO A 194 23.18 15.38 13.22
C PRO A 194 22.90 16.10 11.90
N SER A 195 23.73 17.08 11.58
CA SER A 195 23.63 17.87 10.35
C SER A 195 24.61 17.29 9.37
N CYS A 196 24.12 16.89 8.20
CA CYS A 196 24.97 16.48 7.09
C CYS A 196 25.60 17.70 6.41
N GLY A 197 26.61 17.46 5.58
CA GLY A 197 27.23 18.50 4.76
C GLY A 197 26.24 19.09 3.74
N GLU A 198 26.69 20.10 3.01
CA GLU A 198 25.94 20.59 1.85
C GLU A 198 25.71 19.42 0.86
N GLU A 199 24.50 19.33 0.31
CA GLU A 199 24.07 18.28 -0.65
C GLU A 199 24.01 16.85 -0.11
N GLN A 200 24.10 16.68 1.22
CA GLN A 200 23.91 15.38 1.87
C GLN A 200 22.62 15.36 2.67
N GLU A 201 21.98 14.19 2.69
CA GLU A 201 20.79 13.90 3.46
C GLU A 201 21.09 12.86 4.54
N LEU A 202 20.42 13.00 5.69
CA LEU A 202 20.59 12.09 6.82
C LEU A 202 19.69 10.87 6.64
N CYS A 203 20.25 9.78 6.13
CA CYS A 203 19.55 8.52 5.89
C CYS A 203 19.73 7.53 7.04
N GLY A 204 18.78 6.61 7.21
CA GLY A 204 18.86 5.53 8.20
C GLY A 204 19.69 4.36 7.67
N ILE A 205 20.42 3.70 8.56
CA ILE A 205 21.21 2.50 8.21
C ILE A 205 20.33 1.25 8.41
N ASN A 206 20.28 0.37 7.41
CA ASN A 206 19.52 -0.88 7.52
C ASN A 206 20.04 -1.77 8.66
N GLY A 207 19.14 -2.37 9.44
CA GLY A 207 19.49 -3.27 10.55
C GLY A 207 20.07 -2.60 11.81
N VAL A 208 20.32 -1.28 11.79
CA VAL A 208 20.85 -0.56 12.96
C VAL A 208 19.78 0.36 13.54
N ARG A 209 19.27 0.02 14.73
CA ARG A 209 18.30 0.85 15.43
C ARG A 209 18.95 2.19 15.81
N TRP A 210 18.37 3.29 15.31
CA TRP A 210 18.90 4.67 15.48
C TRP A 210 20.25 4.95 14.79
N GLY A 211 20.70 4.06 13.91
CA GLY A 211 21.85 4.31 13.05
C GLY A 211 21.47 5.25 11.91
N SER A 212 22.31 6.25 11.67
CA SER A 212 22.13 7.16 10.55
C SER A 212 23.45 7.55 9.93
N GLU A 213 23.46 7.74 8.62
CA GLU A 213 24.60 8.18 7.85
C GLU A 213 24.20 9.33 6.91
N CYS A 214 25.19 10.10 6.49
CA CYS A 214 24.99 11.21 5.57
C CYS A 214 25.29 10.74 4.15
N VAL A 215 24.25 10.70 3.31
CA VAL A 215 24.32 10.18 1.95
C VAL A 215 24.01 11.31 0.97
N ASN A 216 24.76 11.40 -0.12
CA ASN A 216 24.40 12.31 -1.21
C ASN A 216 23.42 11.61 -2.15
N THR A 217 22.14 11.92 -1.99
CA THR A 217 21.05 11.28 -2.73
C THR A 217 21.01 11.64 -4.23
N HIS A 218 21.89 12.53 -4.70
CA HIS A 218 22.03 12.85 -6.12
C HIS A 218 23.10 12.03 -6.85
N SER A 219 23.97 11.32 -6.11
CA SER A 219 25.09 10.57 -6.69
C SER A 219 25.23 9.15 -6.13
N ASP A 220 24.62 8.87 -4.98
CA ASP A 220 24.68 7.56 -4.35
C ASP A 220 23.72 6.57 -5.01
N VAL A 221 24.23 5.40 -5.39
CA VAL A 221 23.45 4.40 -6.12
C VAL A 221 22.46 3.62 -5.24
N GLU A 222 22.67 3.59 -3.91
CA GLU A 222 21.81 2.85 -2.97
C GLU A 222 20.72 3.74 -2.36
N SER A 223 20.78 5.06 -2.59
CA SER A 223 19.81 6.05 -2.11
C SER A 223 19.61 7.16 -3.15
N CYS A 224 19.37 6.77 -4.39
CA CYS A 224 19.21 7.72 -5.48
C CYS A 224 17.83 8.38 -5.42
N GLY A 225 17.80 9.71 -5.49
CA GLY A 225 16.57 10.51 -5.43
C GLY A 225 15.98 10.72 -4.03
N GLY A 226 16.56 10.09 -3.01
CA GLY A 226 16.13 10.21 -1.62
C GLY A 226 16.72 9.12 -0.73
N CYS A 227 16.46 9.15 0.57
CA CYS A 227 16.88 8.05 1.44
C CYS A 227 16.04 6.79 1.18
N MET A 228 16.69 5.64 0.95
CA MET A 228 15.98 4.35 0.86
C MET A 228 15.29 4.01 2.20
N ILE A 229 15.96 4.32 3.32
CA ILE A 229 15.42 4.22 4.68
C ILE A 229 15.41 5.63 5.30
N PRO A 230 14.24 6.26 5.48
CA PRO A 230 14.18 7.59 6.06
C PRO A 230 14.59 7.55 7.54
N ASN A 231 15.37 8.55 7.98
CA ASN A 231 15.71 8.65 9.40
C ASN A 231 14.45 9.05 10.21
N PRO A 232 14.09 8.29 11.26
CA PRO A 232 12.90 8.56 12.08
C PRO A 232 12.94 9.94 12.77
N LEU A 233 14.13 10.52 12.96
CA LEU A 233 14.31 11.84 13.59
C LEU A 233 14.04 13.02 12.63
N VAL A 234 14.07 12.80 11.31
CA VAL A 234 13.87 13.85 10.28
C VAL A 234 12.39 14.04 9.93
N LEU A 235 11.52 13.10 10.32
CA LEU A 235 10.07 13.11 10.08
C LEU A 235 9.32 14.32 10.67
N GLN A 236 9.96 15.14 11.52
CA GLN A 236 9.35 16.30 12.15
C GLN A 236 9.60 17.63 11.43
N GLY A 237 10.49 17.67 10.41
CA GLY A 237 11.05 18.93 9.93
C GLY A 237 11.01 19.13 8.42
N ARG A 238 9.86 19.61 7.91
CA ARG A 238 9.65 20.22 6.57
C ARG A 238 9.56 19.26 5.37
N ARG A 239 8.33 19.19 4.82
CA ARG A 239 7.90 19.22 3.41
C ARG A 239 8.97 19.09 2.28
N ARG A 240 9.90 18.14 2.34
CA ARG A 240 10.41 17.52 1.12
C ARG A 240 9.52 16.31 0.89
N SER A 241 9.03 16.18 -0.34
CA SER A 241 8.30 15.02 -0.81
C SER A 241 8.97 13.76 -0.27
N PHE A 242 8.21 12.82 0.28
CA PHE A 242 8.68 11.47 0.60
C PHE A 242 8.96 10.72 -0.70
N GLU A 243 9.80 11.26 -1.58
CA GLU A 243 10.36 10.52 -2.69
C GLU A 243 11.30 9.51 -2.05
N GLN A 244 10.77 8.31 -1.86
CA GLN A 244 11.54 7.21 -1.31
C GLN A 244 12.70 6.95 -2.27
N GLY A 245 13.92 6.97 -1.73
CA GLY A 245 15.11 6.67 -2.50
C GLY A 245 15.00 5.32 -3.19
N ALA A 246 15.55 5.23 -4.40
CA ALA A 246 15.68 3.98 -5.12
C ALA A 246 17.12 3.47 -5.03
N ASP A 247 17.26 2.17 -4.76
CA ASP A 247 18.51 1.46 -4.93
C ASP A 247 18.65 1.04 -6.40
N CYS A 248 19.47 1.77 -7.15
CA CYS A 248 19.70 1.51 -8.57
C CYS A 248 20.37 0.16 -8.81
N THR A 249 21.03 -0.43 -7.81
CA THR A 249 21.68 -1.75 -7.96
C THR A 249 20.67 -2.89 -8.09
N LEU A 250 19.42 -2.66 -7.69
CA LEU A 250 18.32 -3.62 -7.81
C LEU A 250 17.66 -3.65 -9.19
N VAL A 251 18.12 -2.81 -10.13
CA VAL A 251 17.58 -2.80 -11.51
C VAL A 251 17.92 -4.11 -12.20
N ALA A 252 16.88 -4.88 -12.54
CA ALA A 252 17.03 -6.20 -13.14
C ALA A 252 17.82 -6.14 -14.45
N ASN A 253 18.77 -7.07 -14.60
CA ASN A 253 19.62 -7.27 -15.78
C ASN A 253 20.53 -6.09 -16.15
N ALA A 254 20.61 -5.05 -15.31
CA ALA A 254 21.65 -4.05 -15.43
C ALA A 254 23.01 -4.65 -15.04
N ASP A 255 24.04 -4.25 -15.78
CA ASP A 255 25.44 -4.58 -15.49
C ASP A 255 26.13 -3.41 -14.78
N GLN A 256 25.92 -2.19 -15.28
CA GLN A 256 26.38 -0.96 -14.64
C GLN A 256 25.24 0.04 -14.53
N VAL A 257 25.13 0.66 -13.35
CA VAL A 257 24.16 1.70 -13.02
C VAL A 257 24.86 2.90 -12.40
N ALA A 258 24.26 4.06 -12.53
CA ALA A 258 24.68 5.29 -11.88
C ALA A 258 23.46 6.03 -11.32
N CYS A 259 23.67 6.83 -10.28
CA CYS A 259 22.73 7.85 -9.86
C CYS A 259 23.20 9.19 -10.44
N GLU A 260 22.39 9.80 -11.30
CA GLU A 260 22.66 11.11 -11.88
C GLU A 260 21.49 12.04 -11.57
N GLU A 261 21.76 13.16 -10.89
CA GLU A 261 20.76 14.18 -10.53
C GLU A 261 19.58 13.64 -9.69
N GLY A 262 19.78 12.52 -8.97
CA GLY A 262 18.72 11.87 -8.19
C GLY A 262 17.84 10.90 -8.99
N ALA A 263 18.24 10.53 -10.21
CA ALA A 263 17.57 9.49 -10.99
C ALA A 263 18.51 8.33 -11.31
N CYS A 264 18.00 7.10 -11.24
CA CYS A 264 18.75 5.91 -11.65
C CYS A 264 18.92 5.89 -13.17
N ARG A 265 20.17 5.75 -13.60
CA ARG A 265 20.55 5.62 -15.01
C ARG A 265 21.29 4.30 -15.22
N ILE A 266 20.81 3.51 -16.17
CA ILE A 266 21.52 2.31 -16.62
C ILE A 266 22.61 2.74 -17.60
N LEU A 267 23.86 2.36 -17.34
CA LEU A 267 25.01 2.59 -18.21
C LEU A 267 25.25 1.41 -19.15
N SER A 268 25.08 0.17 -18.67
CA SER A 268 25.16 -1.04 -19.47
C SER A 268 24.21 -2.12 -18.95
N CYS A 269 23.71 -2.96 -19.85
CA CYS A 269 22.96 -4.16 -19.53
C CYS A 269 23.87 -5.40 -19.59
N LYS A 270 23.49 -6.46 -18.89
CA LYS A 270 24.16 -7.77 -18.98
C LYS A 270 24.10 -8.33 -20.41
N VAL A 271 25.03 -9.22 -20.74
CA VAL A 271 25.05 -9.91 -22.04
C VAL A 271 23.70 -10.58 -22.32
N GLY A 272 23.14 -10.35 -23.52
CA GLY A 272 21.81 -10.85 -23.91
C GLY A 272 20.65 -9.88 -23.61
N TYR A 273 20.94 -8.69 -23.06
CA TYR A 273 19.95 -7.65 -22.77
C TYR A 273 20.31 -6.32 -23.42
N THR A 274 19.30 -5.51 -23.75
CA THR A 274 19.43 -4.14 -24.28
C THR A 274 18.61 -3.15 -23.45
N GLN A 275 19.07 -1.90 -23.41
CA GLN A 275 18.40 -0.84 -22.67
C GLN A 275 17.14 -0.38 -23.42
N SER A 276 16.00 -0.35 -22.73
CA SER A 276 14.74 0.19 -23.23
C SER A 276 13.95 0.85 -22.10
N ALA A 277 13.59 2.14 -22.26
CA ALA A 277 12.78 2.91 -21.32
C ALA A 277 13.25 2.87 -19.85
N GLY A 278 14.57 2.80 -19.60
CA GLY A 278 15.12 2.73 -18.25
C GLY A 278 15.18 1.32 -17.65
N PHE A 279 14.97 0.28 -18.45
CA PHE A 279 15.09 -1.13 -18.07
C PHE A 279 16.04 -1.87 -19.02
N CYS A 280 16.53 -3.04 -18.60
CA CYS A 280 17.26 -3.97 -19.46
C CYS A 280 16.34 -5.12 -19.89
N ILE A 281 15.99 -5.17 -21.17
CA ILE A 281 15.10 -6.17 -21.78
C ILE A 281 15.91 -7.18 -22.61
N SER A 282 15.49 -8.45 -22.64
CA SER A 282 16.19 -9.48 -23.42
C SER A 282 16.12 -9.19 -24.92
N VAL A 283 17.22 -9.41 -25.64
CA VAL A 283 17.32 -9.29 -27.10
C VAL A 283 16.82 -10.55 -27.79
#